data_AF-A0A9E0RRV7-F1
#
_entry.id   AF-A0A9E0RRV7-F1
#
_cell.length_a   1.000
_cell.length_b   1.000
_cell.length_c   1.000
_cell.angle_alpha   90.00
_cell.angle_beta   90.00
_cell.angle_gamma   90.00
#
_symmetry.space_group_name_H-M   'P 1'
#
loop_
_entity.id
_entity.type
_entity.pdbx_description
1 polymer ?
#
loop_
_entity_poly.entity_id
_entity_poly.type
_entity_poly.pdbx_seq_one_letter_code
_entity_poly.pdbx_strand_id
1 'polypeptide(L)'
;MYLGVDESALYLPAVLEGVQPDALLLSVDQLSSANAAQVQSLAASLTLPVMLRAVAAEPLRGGSAIDALARQLGWHALQGSFADALQQIHRVLGS
;
A
#
# COMPACT_ATOMS: atom_id res chain seq x y z
N MET A 1 5.61 -4.44 -11.46
CA MET A 1 4.74 -5.65 -11.57
C MET A 1 3.37 -5.31 -11.00
N TYR A 2 2.27 -5.81 -11.59
CA TYR A 2 0.90 -5.64 -11.05
C TYR A 2 0.31 -7.02 -10.74
N LEU A 3 -0.24 -7.20 -9.53
CA LEU A 3 -0.63 -8.52 -9.00
C LEU A 3 -2.14 -8.77 -8.91
N GLY A 4 -3.00 -7.85 -9.39
CA GLY A 4 -4.45 -8.01 -9.29
C GLY A 4 -5.03 -7.73 -7.89
N VAL A 5 -6.33 -7.95 -7.73
CA VAL A 5 -7.12 -7.60 -6.53
C VAL A 5 -7.59 -8.88 -5.80
N ASP A 6 -7.70 -8.82 -4.47
CA ASP A 6 -8.31 -9.78 -3.53
C ASP A 6 -7.73 -11.21 -3.43
N GLU A 7 -7.53 -11.95 -4.52
CA GLU A 7 -7.06 -13.36 -4.45
C GLU A 7 -5.53 -13.49 -4.32
N SER A 8 -4.79 -12.43 -4.65
CA SER A 8 -3.32 -12.40 -4.68
C SER A 8 -2.66 -12.18 -3.32
N ALA A 9 -3.41 -11.78 -2.28
CA ALA A 9 -2.86 -11.54 -0.95
C ALA A 9 -2.27 -12.81 -0.31
N LEU A 10 -2.85 -13.98 -0.60
CA LEU A 10 -2.33 -15.28 -0.15
C LEU A 10 -0.98 -15.62 -0.79
N TYR A 11 -0.75 -15.18 -2.02
CA TYR A 11 0.46 -15.47 -2.79
C TYR A 11 1.52 -14.37 -2.69
N LEU A 12 1.16 -13.21 -2.13
CA LEU A 12 2.05 -12.06 -2.04
C LEU A 12 3.40 -12.39 -1.39
N PRO A 13 3.51 -13.18 -0.30
CA PRO A 13 4.81 -13.55 0.26
C PRO A 13 5.71 -14.30 -0.74
N ALA A 14 5.15 -15.29 -1.46
CA ALA A 14 5.90 -16.06 -2.45
C ALA A 14 6.34 -15.21 -3.65
N VAL A 15 5.49 -14.26 -4.06
CA VAL A 15 5.84 -13.30 -5.12
C VAL A 15 6.95 -12.36 -4.67
N LEU A 16 6.89 -11.84 -3.45
CA LEU A 16 7.92 -10.96 -2.90
C LEU A 16 9.26 -11.69 -2.77
N GLU A 17 9.25 -12.97 -2.39
CA GLU A 17 10.46 -13.81 -2.33
C GLU A 17 11.08 -14.02 -3.70
N GLY A 18 10.26 -14.31 -4.72
CA GLY A 18 10.74 -14.58 -6.08
C GLY A 18 11.17 -13.33 -6.86
N VAL A 19 10.53 -12.18 -6.61
CA VAL A 19 10.77 -10.93 -7.35
C VAL A 19 11.75 -10.01 -6.63
N GLN A 20 11.76 -10.05 -5.29
CA GLN A 20 12.57 -9.19 -4.43
C GLN A 20 12.46 -7.69 -4.78
N PRO A 21 11.24 -7.11 -4.75
CA PRO A 21 11.07 -5.71 -5.10
C PRO A 21 11.62 -4.78 -4.01
N ASP A 22 12.14 -3.62 -4.41
CA ASP A 22 12.65 -2.58 -3.49
C ASP A 22 11.53 -1.91 -2.68
N ALA A 23 10.30 -1.89 -3.19
CA ALA A 23 9.13 -1.38 -2.50
C ALA A 23 7.83 -2.03 -3.02
N LEU A 24 6.78 -1.93 -2.21
CA LEU A 24 5.44 -2.39 -2.54
C LEU A 24 4.47 -1.21 -2.52
N LEU A 25 3.71 -1.04 -3.61
CA LEU A 25 2.59 -0.11 -3.67
C LEU A 25 1.28 -0.90 -3.50
N LEU A 26 0.58 -0.66 -2.41
CA LEU A 26 -0.74 -1.19 -2.14
C LEU A 26 -1.80 -0.13 -2.46
N SER A 27 -2.70 -0.46 -3.38
CA SER A 27 -3.83 0.39 -3.73
C SER A 27 -5.11 -0.16 -3.13
N VAL A 28 -5.76 0.64 -2.28
CA VAL A 28 -6.98 0.25 -1.55
C VAL A 28 -8.12 1.12 -2.05
N ASP A 29 -9.17 0.50 -2.57
CA ASP A 29 -10.35 1.22 -3.04
C ASP A 29 -11.24 1.67 -1.87
N GLN A 30 -11.55 0.73 -0.96
CA GLN A 30 -12.28 1.00 0.27
C GLN A 30 -11.65 0.28 1.46
N LEU A 31 -11.51 0.99 2.57
CA LEU A 31 -11.02 0.42 3.82
C LEU A 31 -12.20 -0.08 4.68
N SER A 32 -12.63 -1.31 4.42
CA SER A 32 -13.53 -2.04 5.32
C SER A 32 -12.76 -2.57 6.55
N SER A 33 -13.47 -2.97 7.60
CA SER A 33 -12.85 -3.62 8.77
C SER A 33 -12.14 -4.93 8.42
N ALA A 34 -12.69 -5.70 7.48
CA ALA A 34 -12.08 -6.93 6.99
C ALA A 34 -10.76 -6.66 6.25
N ASN A 35 -10.75 -5.68 5.33
CA ASN A 35 -9.56 -5.31 4.57
C ASN A 35 -8.48 -4.70 5.48
N ALA A 36 -8.87 -3.87 6.45
CA ALA A 36 -7.95 -3.30 7.42
C ALA A 36 -7.23 -4.39 8.24
N ALA A 37 -7.96 -5.40 8.73
CA ALA A 37 -7.38 -6.52 9.47
C ALA A 37 -6.41 -7.34 8.60
N GLN A 38 -6.77 -7.59 7.33
CA GLN A 38 -5.90 -8.29 6.40
C GLN A 38 -4.62 -7.51 6.09
N VAL A 39 -4.72 -6.19 5.88
CA VAL A 39 -3.56 -5.31 5.65
C VAL A 39 -2.65 -5.28 6.89
N GLN A 40 -3.21 -5.22 8.10
CA GLN A 40 -2.43 -5.28 9.33
C GLN A 40 -1.71 -6.62 9.51
N SER A 41 -2.39 -7.74 9.21
CA SER A 41 -1.76 -9.07 9.27
C SER A 41 -0.63 -9.21 8.26
N LEU A 42 -0.80 -8.65 7.05
CA LEU A 42 0.24 -8.63 6.04
C LEU A 42 1.41 -7.76 6.47
N ALA A 43 1.16 -6.60 7.09
CA ALA A 43 2.21 -5.69 7.51
C ALA A 43 3.20 -6.31 8.50
N ALA A 44 2.74 -7.22 9.35
CA ALA A 44 3.60 -7.93 10.28
C ALA A 44 4.64 -8.84 9.60
N SER A 45 4.42 -9.26 8.35
CA SER A 45 5.33 -10.12 7.60
C SER A 45 6.18 -9.39 6.55
N LEU A 46 5.94 -8.10 6.33
CA LEU A 46 6.66 -7.30 5.34
C LEU A 46 7.85 -6.57 5.97
N THR A 47 9.04 -6.76 5.38
CA THR A 47 10.28 -6.08 5.79
C THR A 47 10.71 -4.96 4.84
N LEU A 48 10.07 -4.87 3.68
CA LEU A 48 10.35 -3.89 2.64
C LEU A 48 9.47 -2.63 2.80
N PRO A 49 9.90 -1.46 2.29
CA PRO A 49 9.09 -0.24 2.28
C PRO A 49 7.75 -0.42 1.58
N VAL A 50 6.66 -0.18 2.32
CA VAL A 50 5.30 -0.23 1.77
C VAL A 50 4.73 1.17 1.66
N MET A 51 4.15 1.44 0.50
CA MET A 51 3.39 2.65 0.22
C MET A 51 1.91 2.30 0.03
N LEU A 52 1.04 3.00 0.74
CA LEU A 52 -0.40 2.80 0.71
C LEU A 52 -1.08 3.96 0.01
N ARG A 53 -1.93 3.66 -0.99
CA ARG A 53 -2.66 4.65 -1.78
C ARG A 53 -4.15 4.32 -1.81
N ALA A 54 -5.00 5.34 -1.71
CA ALA A 54 -6.42 5.21 -1.99
C ALA A 54 -6.68 5.22 -3.52
N VAL A 55 -7.50 4.29 -4.05
CA VAL A 55 -7.86 4.25 -5.48
C VAL A 55 -8.89 5.32 -5.82
N ALA A 56 -9.84 5.59 -4.91
CA ALA A 56 -10.88 6.58 -5.12
C ALA A 56 -10.34 8.03 -5.00
N ALA A 57 -10.28 8.70 -6.14
CA ALA A 57 -10.08 10.15 -6.25
C ALA A 57 -11.38 10.90 -5.89
N GLU A 58 -11.82 10.84 -4.63
CA GLU A 58 -12.78 11.80 -4.07
C GLU A 58 -12.27 12.32 -2.70
N PRO A 59 -12.01 13.63 -2.57
CA PRO A 59 -11.09 14.15 -1.56
C PRO A 59 -11.60 14.20 -0.10
N LEU A 60 -12.73 13.59 0.28
CA LEU A 60 -13.36 13.94 1.57
C LEU A 60 -13.79 12.81 2.51
N ARG A 61 -13.63 11.51 2.19
CA ARG A 61 -14.06 10.44 3.14
C ARG A 61 -13.11 9.23 3.32
N GLY A 62 -12.33 8.84 2.31
CA GLY A 62 -11.45 7.65 2.40
C GLY A 62 -9.98 7.93 2.72
N GLY A 63 -9.46 9.10 2.34
CA GLY A 63 -8.04 9.43 2.46
C GLY A 63 -7.52 9.50 3.91
N SER A 64 -8.34 9.98 4.85
CA SER A 64 -7.93 10.10 6.26
C SER A 64 -7.77 8.74 6.95
N ALA A 65 -8.59 7.75 6.60
CA ALA A 65 -8.51 6.40 7.17
C ALA A 65 -7.30 5.63 6.63
N ILE A 66 -6.99 5.80 5.34
CA ILE A 66 -5.80 5.23 4.71
C ILE A 66 -4.52 5.86 5.28
N ASP A 67 -4.48 7.18 5.47
CA ASP A 67 -3.36 7.86 6.13
C ASP A 67 -3.14 7.37 7.56
N ALA A 68 -4.23 7.23 8.33
CA ALA A 68 -4.16 6.73 9.69
C ALA A 68 -3.62 5.30 9.74
N LEU A 69 -4.09 4.43 8.84
CA LEU A 69 -3.61 3.05 8.75
C LEU A 69 -2.14 3.00 8.34
N ALA A 70 -1.74 3.75 7.32
CA ALA A 70 -0.35 3.80 6.88
C ALA A 70 0.57 4.26 8.01
N ARG A 71 0.22 5.33 8.74
CA ARG A 71 0.99 5.80 9.89
C ARG A 71 1.05 4.77 11.01
N GLN A 72 -0.05 4.11 11.31
CA GLN A 72 -0.11 3.04 12.32
C GLN A 72 0.85 1.89 11.98
N LEU A 73 0.99 1.57 10.69
CA LEU A 73 1.84 0.49 10.20
C LEU A 73 3.30 0.92 9.91
N GLY A 74 3.64 2.20 10.12
CA GLY A 74 4.96 2.73 9.77
C GLY A 74 5.20 2.82 8.26
N TRP A 75 4.13 2.89 7.47
CA TRP A 75 4.14 2.93 6.01
C TRP A 75 3.97 4.34 5.47
N HIS A 76 4.28 4.52 4.18
CA HIS A 76 4.10 5.79 3.49
C HIS A 76 2.69 5.91 2.91
N ALA A 77 1.92 6.91 3.35
CA ALA A 77 0.65 7.23 2.73
C ALA A 77 0.87 8.10 1.49
N LEU A 78 0.42 7.64 0.33
CA LEU A 78 0.51 8.38 -0.92
C LEU A 78 -0.78 9.15 -1.17
N GLN A 79 -0.66 10.47 -1.08
CA GLN A 79 -1.72 11.44 -1.34
C GLN A 79 -1.58 12.06 -2.73
N GLY A 80 -2.69 12.59 -3.26
CA GLY A 80 -2.70 13.33 -4.51
C GLY A 80 -2.89 12.45 -5.76
N SER A 81 -2.44 12.97 -6.90
CA SER A 81 -2.53 12.28 -8.18
C SER A 81 -1.60 11.07 -8.24
N PHE A 82 -1.80 10.21 -9.24
CA PHE A 82 -0.84 9.12 -9.49
C PHE A 82 0.57 9.64 -9.81
N ALA A 83 0.69 10.82 -10.43
CA ALA A 83 1.99 11.44 -10.67
C ALA A 83 2.68 11.83 -9.36
N ASP A 84 1.94 12.38 -8.39
CA ASP A 84 2.46 12.72 -7.05
C ASP A 84 2.91 11.47 -6.30
N ALA A 85 2.16 10.38 -6.42
CA ALA A 85 2.52 9.07 -5.87
C ALA A 85 3.85 8.58 -6.44
N LEU A 86 4.07 8.66 -7.76
CA LEU A 86 5.34 8.26 -8.39
C LEU A 86 6.52 9.11 -7.92
N GLN A 87 6.34 10.43 -7.78
CA GLN A 87 7.40 11.31 -7.25
C GLN A 87 7.76 10.96 -5.81
N GLN A 88 6.77 10.63 -4.98
CA GLN A 88 6.99 10.21 -3.60
C GLN A 88 7.72 8.86 -3.53
N ILE A 89 7.31 7.89 -4.37
CA ILE A 89 7.99 6.58 -4.48
C ILE A 89 9.46 6.77 -4.87
N HIS A 90 9.72 7.60 -5.89
CA HIS A 90 11.08 7.88 -6.35
C HIS A 90 11.94 8.48 -5.23
N ARG A 91 11.38 9.38 -4.42
CA ARG A 91 12.09 9.97 -3.27
C ARG A 91 12.45 8.94 -2.20
N VAL A 92 11.56 7.99 -1.92
CA VAL A 92 11.78 6.94 -0.91
C VAL A 92 12.80 5.91 -1.38
N LEU A 93 12.81 5.59 -2.68
CA LEU A 93 13.73 4.60 -3.25
C LEU A 93 15.10 5.19 -3.63
N GLY A 94 15.18 6.49 -3.91
CA GLY A 94 16.40 7.18 -4.34
C GLY A 94 17.25 7.76 -3.21
N SER A 95 16.85 7.55 -1.95
CA SER A 95 17.55 7.97 -0.73
C SER A 95 18.19 6.79 -0.02
#